data_AF-A0A840NBS8-F1
#
_entry.id   AF-A0A840NBS8-F1
#
_cell.length_a   1.000
_cell.length_b   1.000
_cell.length_c   1.000
_cell.angle_alpha   90.00
_cell.angle_beta   90.00
_cell.angle_gamma   90.00
#
_symmetry.space_group_name_H-M   'P 1'
#
loop_
_entity.id
_entity.type
_entity.pdbx_description
1 polymer ?
#
loop_
_entity_poly.entity_id
_entity_poly.type
_entity_poly.pdbx_seq_one_letter_code
_entity_poly.pdbx_strand_id
1 'polypeptide(L)'
;MSIVRAVYVLEILEKPTLAFEATSYHEARSLTKEEWLREELARLRSNGSPIWDGETKLTVRRVEEGEKQLFAEASENGRPTDVDELFFVYLIELDGDE
;
A
#
# COMPACT_ATOMS: atom_id res chain seq x y z
N MET A 1 -22.41 -1.77 13.25
CA MET A 1 -21.05 -1.91 13.78
C MET A 1 -20.13 -1.29 12.75
N SER A 2 -19.52 -0.14 13.03
CA SER A 2 -18.58 0.47 12.10
C SER A 2 -17.26 -0.30 12.18
N ILE A 3 -16.79 -0.83 11.07
CA ILE A 3 -15.48 -1.49 10.99
C ILE A 3 -14.43 -0.39 11.15
N VAL A 4 -13.64 -0.43 12.21
CA VAL A 4 -12.53 0.51 12.40
C VAL A 4 -11.35 -0.04 11.60
N ARG A 5 -10.95 0.69 10.56
CA ARG A 5 -9.74 0.40 9.80
C ARG A 5 -8.61 1.29 10.28
N ALA A 6 -7.40 0.75 10.28
CA ALA A 6 -6.17 1.48 10.53
C ALA A 6 -5.32 1.47 9.27
N VAL A 7 -4.54 2.52 9.08
CA VAL A 7 -3.62 2.62 7.94
C VAL A 7 -2.32 1.90 8.28
N TYR A 8 -1.90 1.04 7.35
CA TYR A 8 -0.64 0.32 7.37
C TYR A 8 0.17 0.71 6.14
N VAL A 9 1.49 0.62 6.29
CA VAL A 9 2.46 0.88 5.22
C VAL A 9 3.17 -0.42 4.92
N LEU A 10 3.13 -0.83 3.66
CA LEU A 10 3.96 -1.87 3.09
C LEU A 10 5.34 -1.27 2.77
N GLU A 11 6.35 -1.97 3.23
CA GLU A 11 7.74 -1.62 3.01
C GLU A 11 8.41 -2.68 2.14
N ILE A 12 9.13 -2.21 1.13
CA ILE A 12 9.95 -3.01 0.23
C ILE A 12 11.39 -2.52 0.39
N LEU A 13 12.32 -3.39 0.79
CA LEU A 13 13.70 -3.00 1.11
C LEU A 13 13.78 -1.85 2.14
N GLU A 14 12.96 -1.90 3.19
CA GLU A 14 12.89 -0.86 4.25
C GLU A 14 12.46 0.53 3.72
N LYS A 15 11.87 0.59 2.52
CA LYS A 15 11.31 1.81 1.95
C LYS A 15 9.79 1.76 2.00
N PRO A 16 9.11 2.80 2.53
CA PRO A 16 7.66 2.89 2.49
C PRO A 16 7.21 3.02 1.03
N THR A 17 6.50 2.03 0.53
CA THR A 17 6.11 1.95 -0.89
C THR A 17 4.61 2.12 -1.09
N LEU A 18 3.81 1.47 -0.25
CA LEU A 18 2.36 1.42 -0.42
C LEU A 18 1.69 1.59 0.94
N ALA A 19 0.80 2.56 1.08
CA ALA A 19 -0.05 2.73 2.25
C ALA A 19 -1.48 2.26 1.94
N PHE A 20 -2.10 1.57 2.88
CA PHE A 20 -3.46 1.01 2.72
C PHE A 20 -4.17 0.85 4.06
N GLU A 21 -5.50 0.83 4.01
CA GLU A 21 -6.33 0.56 5.19
C GLU A 21 -6.52 -0.94 5.40
N ALA A 22 -6.36 -1.40 6.64
CA ALA A 22 -6.70 -2.76 7.05
C ALA A 22 -7.36 -2.77 8.43
N THR A 23 -8.16 -3.79 8.71
CA THR A 23 -8.82 -3.94 10.01
C THR A 23 -7.83 -4.32 11.12
N SER A 24 -6.70 -4.92 10.77
CA SER A 24 -5.71 -5.43 11.72
C SER A 24 -4.36 -5.68 11.06
N TYR A 25 -3.30 -5.69 11.86
CA TYR A 25 -1.95 -6.03 11.40
C TYR A 25 -1.89 -7.41 10.73
N HIS A 26 -2.68 -8.38 11.21
CA HIS A 26 -2.75 -9.70 10.61
C HIS A 26 -3.31 -9.68 9.18
N GLU A 27 -4.37 -8.90 8.94
CA GLU A 27 -4.94 -8.70 7.61
C GLU A 27 -3.94 -8.01 6.68
N ALA A 28 -3.32 -6.93 7.15
CA ALA A 28 -2.26 -6.24 6.41
C ALA A 28 -1.10 -7.17 6.03
N ARG A 29 -0.70 -8.05 6.95
CA ARG A 29 0.36 -9.05 6.71
C ARG A 29 -0.09 -10.20 5.81
N SER A 30 -1.39 -10.50 5.75
CA SER A 30 -1.93 -11.47 4.80
C SER A 30 -1.95 -10.90 3.38
N LEU A 31 -2.27 -9.61 3.22
CA LEU A 31 -2.22 -8.92 1.93
C LEU A 31 -0.86 -9.05 1.25
N THR A 32 0.25 -8.94 1.99
CA THR A 32 1.61 -9.12 1.41
C THR A 32 1.91 -10.53 0.88
N LYS A 33 1.04 -11.49 1.17
CA LYS A 33 1.15 -12.86 0.68
C LYS A 33 0.25 -13.13 -0.51
N GLU A 34 -0.68 -12.23 -0.82
CA GLU A 34 -1.60 -12.43 -1.92
C GLU A 34 -0.87 -12.29 -3.26
N GLU A 35 -1.18 -13.21 -4.17
CA GLU A 35 -0.55 -13.27 -5.49
C GLU A 35 -0.89 -12.03 -6.31
N TRP A 36 -2.15 -11.58 -6.28
CA TRP A 36 -2.58 -10.40 -7.03
C TRP A 36 -1.80 -9.13 -6.63
N LEU A 37 -1.51 -8.92 -5.34
CA LEU A 37 -0.76 -7.76 -4.85
C LEU A 37 0.71 -7.85 -5.29
N ARG A 38 1.28 -9.05 -5.19
CA ARG A 38 2.64 -9.36 -5.62
C ARG A 38 2.83 -9.14 -7.12
N GLU A 39 1.87 -9.60 -7.92
CA GLU A 39 1.86 -9.38 -9.37
C GLU A 39 1.70 -7.90 -9.72
N GLU A 40 0.91 -7.14 -8.96
CA GLU A 40 0.83 -5.69 -9.13
C GLU A 40 2.16 -5.00 -8.80
N LEU A 41 2.74 -5.29 -7.64
CA LEU A 41 4.03 -4.72 -7.24
C LEU A 41 5.17 -5.10 -8.20
N ALA A 42 5.14 -6.31 -8.78
CA ALA A 42 6.15 -6.73 -9.77
C ALA A 42 5.97 -6.03 -11.13
N ARG A 43 4.74 -5.64 -11.49
CA ARG A 43 4.44 -4.89 -12.71
C ARG A 43 4.83 -3.43 -12.59
N LEU A 44 4.61 -2.85 -11.40
CA LEU A 44 4.90 -1.45 -11.13
C LEU A 44 6.39 -1.15 -11.15
N ARG A 45 6.71 0.01 -11.71
CA ARG A 45 8.09 0.53 -11.79
C ARG A 45 8.16 1.89 -11.14
N SER A 46 9.31 2.19 -10.57
CA SER A 46 9.66 3.49 -10.04
C SER A 46 11.04 3.85 -10.57
N ASN A 47 11.14 5.00 -11.23
CA ASN A 47 12.38 5.50 -11.82
C ASN A 47 13.02 4.46 -12.77
N GLY A 48 12.20 3.84 -13.62
CA GLY A 48 12.62 2.80 -14.57
C GLY A 48 13.00 1.42 -13.98
N SER A 49 12.96 1.23 -12.66
CA SER A 49 13.24 -0.06 -12.01
C SER A 49 11.96 -0.67 -11.41
N PRO A 50 11.78 -2.00 -11.43
CA PRO A 50 10.64 -2.64 -10.76
C PRO A 50 10.65 -2.28 -9.26
N ILE A 51 9.48 -1.98 -8.70
CA ILE A 51 9.39 -1.66 -7.26
C ILE A 51 9.56 -2.91 -6.41
N TRP A 52 9.31 -4.08 -6.98
CA TRP A 52 9.50 -5.37 -6.32
C TRP A 52 10.05 -6.43 -7.27
N ASP A 53 11.18 -7.03 -6.89
CA ASP A 53 11.87 -8.07 -7.68
C ASP A 53 11.25 -9.48 -7.55
N GLY A 54 10.14 -9.65 -6.83
CA GLY A 54 9.53 -10.97 -6.58
C GLY A 54 10.18 -11.78 -5.45
N GLU A 55 11.44 -11.50 -5.14
CA GLU A 55 12.21 -12.20 -4.09
C GLU A 55 12.31 -11.41 -2.78
N THR A 56 12.26 -10.07 -2.88
CA THR A 56 12.39 -9.19 -1.73
C THR A 56 11.29 -9.43 -0.69
N LYS A 57 11.66 -9.46 0.59
CA LYS A 57 10.70 -9.64 1.68
C LYS A 57 9.81 -8.40 1.82
N LEU A 58 8.50 -8.60 1.66
CA LEU A 58 7.49 -7.57 1.94
C LEU A 58 7.20 -7.55 3.44
N THR A 59 7.39 -6.39 4.06
CA THR A 59 7.02 -6.14 5.46
C THR A 59 5.89 -5.13 5.52
N VAL A 60 5.10 -5.20 6.59
CA VAL A 60 4.10 -4.18 6.89
C VAL A 60 4.37 -3.62 8.26
N ARG A 61 4.17 -2.31 8.40
CA ARG A 61 4.15 -1.62 9.68
C ARG A 61 2.94 -0.71 9.76
N ARG A 62 2.67 -0.21 10.96
CA ARG A 62 1.64 0.81 11.14
C ARG A 62 2.17 2.13 10.56
N VAL A 63 1.27 2.91 9.95
CA VAL A 63 1.61 4.23 9.43
C VAL A 63 2.20 5.11 10.55
N GLU A 64 3.22 5.88 10.23
CA GLU A 64 3.74 6.91 11.13
C GLU A 64 2.94 8.21 10.99
N GLU A 65 3.03 9.10 11.99
CA GLU A 65 2.20 10.32 12.02
C GLU A 65 2.38 11.21 10.79
N GLY A 66 3.61 11.28 10.23
CA GLY A 66 3.88 12.05 9.02
C GLY A 66 3.26 11.46 7.75
N GLU A 67 3.24 10.14 7.62
CA GLU A 67 2.66 9.43 6.46
C GLU A 67 1.14 9.37 6.54
N LYS A 68 0.58 9.43 7.76
CA LYS A 68 -0.86 9.41 7.99
C LYS A 68 -1.55 10.61 7.37
N GLN A 69 -0.89 11.78 7.40
CA GLN A 69 -1.42 13.00 6.78
C GLN A 69 -1.54 12.82 5.26
N LEU A 70 -0.47 12.34 4.60
CA LEU A 70 -0.45 12.07 3.17
C LEU A 70 -1.54 11.06 2.76
N PHE A 71 -1.70 9.99 3.54
CA PHE A 71 -2.75 9.01 3.29
C PHE A 71 -4.16 9.61 3.47
N ALA A 72 -4.38 10.41 4.52
CA ALA A 72 -5.66 11.06 4.76
C ALA A 72 -6.02 12.00 3.61
N GLU A 73 -5.09 12.83 3.16
CA GLU A 73 -5.29 13.74 2.03
C GLU A 73 -5.58 12.98 0.73
N ALA A 74 -4.83 11.92 0.43
CA ALA A 74 -5.08 11.07 -0.73
C ALA A 74 -6.44 10.36 -0.64
N SER A 75 -6.80 9.87 0.55
CA SER A 75 -8.09 9.23 0.80
C SER A 75 -9.26 10.21 0.72
N GLU A 76 -9.11 11.46 1.10
CA GLU A 76 -10.19 12.45 0.97
C GLU A 76 -10.44 12.83 -0.49
N ASN A 77 -9.39 12.80 -1.33
CA ASN A 77 -9.50 13.23 -2.74
C ASN A 77 -9.75 12.08 -3.72
N GLY A 78 -9.35 10.84 -3.39
CA GLY A 78 -9.31 9.73 -4.34
C GLY A 78 -9.95 8.43 -3.87
N ARG A 79 -10.56 8.37 -2.68
CA ARG A 79 -11.15 7.13 -2.17
C ARG A 79 -12.31 6.68 -3.07
N PRO A 80 -12.36 5.40 -3.46
CA PRO A 80 -13.51 4.85 -4.16
C PRO A 80 -14.77 4.99 -3.31
N THR A 81 -15.90 5.25 -3.97
CA THR A 81 -17.19 5.38 -3.30
C THR A 81 -17.68 4.06 -2.70
N ASP A 82 -17.08 2.93 -3.10
CA ASP A 82 -17.34 1.62 -2.56
C ASP A 82 -16.51 1.36 -1.28
N VAL A 83 -17.19 0.96 -0.22
CA VAL A 83 -16.58 0.74 1.11
C VAL A 83 -15.82 -0.59 1.20
N ASP A 84 -16.06 -1.50 0.27
CA ASP A 84 -15.40 -2.81 0.19
C ASP A 84 -14.15 -2.79 -0.69
N GLU A 85 -14.00 -1.78 -1.56
CA GLU A 85 -12.81 -1.64 -2.38
C GLU A 85 -11.59 -1.20 -1.54
N LEU A 86 -10.49 -1.92 -1.69
CA LEU A 86 -9.24 -1.62 -1.00
C LEU A 86 -8.60 -0.36 -1.61
N PHE A 87 -8.44 0.67 -0.80
CA PHE A 87 -7.80 1.91 -1.22
C PHE A 87 -6.29 1.84 -0.97
N PHE A 88 -5.53 1.97 -2.06
CA PHE A 88 -4.07 1.94 -2.08
C PHE A 88 -3.50 3.30 -2.43
N VAL A 89 -2.55 3.78 -1.63
CA VAL A 89 -1.81 5.03 -1.89
C VAL A 89 -0.34 4.70 -2.02
N TYR A 90 0.23 4.92 -3.20
CA TYR A 90 1.66 4.75 -3.41
C TYR A 90 2.42 5.94 -2.80
N LEU A 91 3.37 5.65 -1.91
CA LEU A 91 4.22 6.64 -1.25
C LEU A 91 5.51 6.93 -2.03
N ILE A 92 5.67 6.28 -3.17
CA ILE A 92 6.77 6.47 -4.12
C ILE A 92 6.22 6.97 -5.46
N GLU A 93 7.06 7.68 -6.19
CA GLU A 93 6.74 8.06 -7.57
C GLU A 93 6.81 6.81 -8.46
N LEU A 94 5.65 6.40 -8.97
CA LEU A 94 5.56 5.36 -9.97
C LEU A 94 5.84 5.95 -11.36
N ASP A 95 6.56 5.20 -12.18
CA ASP A 95 6.58 5.44 -13.62
C ASP A 95 5.13 5.23 -14.12
N GLY A 96 4.55 6.26 -14.72
CA GLY A 96 3.24 6.12 -15.35
C GLY A 96 3.34 5.11 -16.49
N ASP A 97 2.40 4.17 -16.54
CA ASP A 97 2.20 3.33 -17.73
C ASP A 97 1.63 4.27 -18.82
N GLU A 98 2.52 4.80 -19.68
CA GLU A 98 2.14 5.55 -20.89
C GLU A 98 1.49 4.65 -21.94
#